data_AF-A0A101LTC7-F1
#
_entry.id   AF-A0A101LTC7-F1
#
_cell.length_a   1.000
_cell.length_b   1.000
_cell.length_c   1.000
_cell.angle_alpha   90.00
_cell.angle_beta   90.00
_cell.angle_gamma   90.00
#
_symmetry.space_group_name_H-M   'P 1'
#
loop_
_entity.id
_entity.type
_entity.pdbx_description
1 polymer ?
#
loop_
_entity_poly.entity_id
_entity_poly.type
_entity_poly.pdbx_seq_one_letter_code
_entity_poly.pdbx_strand_id
1 'polypeptide(L)'
;MNQPKILIIGAHGLAVRDLQKALAVAGFSVDLDGDYDEGTEQAVEAFQRSVGLVADGIAGPKTFAALLGKRDPLHLGYADLEQAAKTLGVPVAAVQAVNEVESKGQGFLDNGKVVILFERHVFHQRLVKAHGQAEADRLAALNPNLINPKSGGYAGGAAEWQRLTSARQIDEACALESCSWGLFQVMGYHWQALGYASVQDFVTRMQASEAEQLDAFVRFVKTEPALLKALKAGKWADFARGYNGPAYARNLYDVKLERAFARYSAAASAKDAA
;
A
#
# COMPACT_ATOMS: atom_id res chain seq x y z
N MET A 1 8.54 -12.78 17.22
CA MET A 1 9.77 -12.61 16.41
C MET A 1 9.94 -11.12 16.19
N ASN A 2 11.11 -10.57 16.53
CA ASN A 2 11.39 -9.15 16.40
C ASN A 2 11.37 -8.82 14.90
N GLN A 3 10.43 -8.00 14.42
CA GLN A 3 10.46 -7.58 13.01
C GLN A 3 11.79 -6.87 12.76
N PRO A 4 12.49 -7.14 11.64
CA PRO A 4 13.74 -6.44 11.35
C PRO A 4 13.46 -4.94 11.32
N LYS A 5 14.26 -4.19 12.09
CA LYS A 5 14.18 -2.74 12.16
C LYS A 5 14.33 -2.17 10.75
N ILE A 6 13.39 -1.34 10.31
CA ILE A 6 13.51 -0.60 9.05
C ILE A 6 14.72 0.33 9.17
N LEU A 7 15.67 0.20 8.25
CA LEU A 7 16.84 1.08 8.16
C LEU A 7 16.66 2.05 6.99
N ILE A 8 16.86 3.32 7.28
CA ILE A 8 16.73 4.47 6.38
C ILE A 8 17.85 5.45 6.68
N ILE A 9 17.99 6.49 5.84
CA ILE A 9 18.98 7.55 6.02
C ILE A 9 19.01 8.10 7.46
N GLY A 10 20.21 8.24 8.01
CA GLY A 10 20.48 8.65 9.40
C GLY A 10 20.45 7.51 10.44
N ALA A 11 20.04 6.30 10.06
CA ALA A 11 20.24 5.12 10.93
C ALA A 11 21.73 4.84 11.09
N HIS A 12 22.14 4.33 12.25
CA HIS A 12 23.54 3.99 12.53
C HIS A 12 23.66 2.75 13.43
N GLY A 13 24.84 2.14 13.45
CA GLY A 13 25.23 1.03 14.32
C GLY A 13 25.31 -0.33 13.65
N LEU A 14 25.37 -1.39 14.46
CA LEU A 14 25.67 -2.76 14.00
C LEU A 14 24.70 -3.27 12.92
N ALA A 15 23.40 -2.93 13.03
CA ALA A 15 22.41 -3.35 12.04
C ALA A 15 22.67 -2.76 10.65
N VAL A 16 23.13 -1.50 10.58
CA VAL A 16 23.52 -0.86 9.32
C VAL A 16 24.79 -1.50 8.78
N ARG A 17 25.79 -1.74 9.65
CA ARG A 17 27.02 -2.41 9.25
C ARG A 17 26.76 -3.82 8.69
N ASP A 18 25.82 -4.56 9.27
CA ASP A 18 25.45 -5.89 8.78
C ASP A 18 24.70 -5.82 7.44
N LEU A 19 23.85 -4.79 7.23
CA LEU A 19 23.27 -4.50 5.92
C LEU A 19 24.36 -4.18 4.88
N GLN A 20 25.29 -3.28 5.19
CA GLN A 20 26.39 -2.89 4.30
C GLN A 20 27.25 -4.10 3.93
N LYS A 21 27.56 -5.00 4.90
CA LYS A 21 28.23 -6.28 4.60
C LYS A 21 27.43 -7.15 3.64
N ALA A 22 26.12 -7.29 3.86
CA ALA A 22 25.26 -8.09 2.99
C ALA A 22 25.23 -7.53 1.55
N LEU A 23 25.16 -6.20 1.40
CA LEU A 23 25.23 -5.51 0.11
C LEU A 23 26.59 -5.72 -0.58
N ALA A 24 27.69 -5.59 0.16
CA ALA A 24 29.04 -5.86 -0.35
C ALA A 24 29.21 -7.30 -0.83
N VAL A 25 28.70 -8.28 -0.07
CA VAL A 25 28.68 -9.70 -0.46
C VAL A 25 27.83 -9.91 -1.71
N ALA A 26 26.72 -9.18 -1.85
CA ALA A 26 25.88 -9.20 -3.05
C ALA A 26 26.49 -8.45 -4.25
N GLY A 27 27.69 -7.87 -4.12
CA GLY A 27 28.43 -7.23 -5.21
C GLY A 27 28.20 -5.72 -5.35
N PHE A 28 27.57 -5.07 -4.37
CA PHE A 28 27.32 -3.62 -4.39
C PHE A 28 28.42 -2.87 -3.64
N SER A 29 28.90 -1.77 -4.23
CA SER A 29 29.88 -0.89 -3.60
C SER A 29 29.21 -0.09 -2.48
N VAL A 30 29.72 -0.23 -1.26
CA VAL A 30 29.23 0.46 -0.07
C VAL A 30 30.33 0.49 1.01
N ASP A 31 30.39 1.57 1.78
CA ASP A 31 31.28 1.67 2.94
C ASP A 31 30.75 0.84 4.12
N LEU A 32 31.66 0.37 4.97
CA LEU A 32 31.36 -0.53 6.10
C LEU A 32 31.56 0.17 7.45
N ASP A 33 31.11 1.42 7.53
CA ASP A 33 31.23 2.29 8.71
C ASP A 33 30.10 2.10 9.73
N GLY A 34 28.97 1.54 9.30
CA GLY A 34 27.76 1.41 10.10
C GLY A 34 26.87 2.64 10.11
N ASP A 35 27.06 3.58 9.18
CA ASP A 35 26.20 4.76 8.99
C ASP A 35 25.35 4.62 7.72
N TYR A 36 24.04 4.82 7.85
CA TYR A 36 23.12 4.75 6.71
C TYR A 36 23.06 6.15 6.09
N ASP A 37 24.01 6.42 5.21
CA ASP A 37 24.16 7.67 4.47
C ASP A 37 23.59 7.56 3.04
N GLU A 38 23.85 8.57 2.21
CA GLU A 38 23.44 8.58 0.80
C GLU A 38 24.10 7.46 0.00
N GLY A 39 25.36 7.10 0.31
CA GLY A 39 26.05 5.97 -0.34
C GLY A 39 25.38 4.63 -0.03
N THR A 40 25.00 4.41 1.22
CA THR A 40 24.27 3.21 1.66
C THR A 40 22.87 3.17 1.05
N GLU A 41 22.13 4.29 1.00
CA GLU A 41 20.83 4.39 0.34
C GLU A 41 20.93 3.99 -1.14
N GLN A 42 21.91 4.55 -1.86
CA GLN A 42 22.16 4.24 -3.28
C GLN A 42 22.50 2.77 -3.50
N ALA A 43 23.32 2.17 -2.63
CA ALA A 43 23.64 0.74 -2.69
C ALA A 43 22.40 -0.13 -2.46
N VAL A 44 21.53 0.25 -1.53
CA VAL A 44 20.25 -0.43 -1.30
C VAL A 44 19.33 -0.31 -2.51
N GLU A 45 19.18 0.88 -3.08
CA GLU A 45 18.37 1.07 -4.29
C GLU A 45 18.90 0.25 -5.47
N ALA A 46 20.22 0.24 -5.67
CA ALA A 46 20.86 -0.54 -6.73
C ALA A 46 20.60 -2.05 -6.54
N PHE A 47 20.71 -2.54 -5.31
CA PHE A 47 20.36 -3.91 -4.97
C PHE A 47 18.88 -4.21 -5.22
N GLN A 48 17.97 -3.37 -4.72
CA GLN A 48 16.52 -3.54 -4.93
C GLN A 48 16.17 -3.65 -6.42
N ARG A 49 16.77 -2.80 -7.27
CA ARG A 49 16.58 -2.86 -8.73
C ARG A 49 17.08 -4.17 -9.31
N SER A 50 18.27 -4.63 -8.90
CA SER A 50 18.88 -5.85 -9.47
C SER A 50 18.05 -7.10 -9.21
N VAL A 51 17.30 -7.14 -8.11
CA VAL A 51 16.41 -8.25 -7.74
C VAL A 51 14.93 -8.00 -8.06
N GLY A 52 14.61 -6.90 -8.74
CA GLY A 52 13.25 -6.57 -9.19
C GLY A 52 12.29 -6.13 -8.08
N LEU A 53 12.79 -5.67 -6.93
CA LEU A 53 11.99 -5.01 -5.90
C LEU A 53 11.66 -3.56 -6.29
N VAL A 54 10.71 -2.95 -5.59
CA VAL A 54 10.59 -1.48 -5.58
C VAL A 54 11.89 -0.89 -5.03
N ALA A 55 12.48 0.02 -5.80
CA ALA A 55 13.74 0.68 -5.47
C ALA A 55 13.46 2.02 -4.77
N ASP A 56 13.20 1.95 -3.46
CA ASP A 56 12.84 3.07 -2.59
C ASP A 56 13.98 3.53 -1.67
N GLY A 57 15.10 2.79 -1.65
CA GLY A 57 16.23 3.07 -0.78
C GLY A 57 15.95 2.75 0.68
N ILE A 58 14.90 1.97 0.97
CA ILE A 58 14.51 1.58 2.33
C ILE A 58 14.90 0.13 2.55
N ALA A 59 15.80 -0.12 3.51
CA ALA A 59 16.12 -1.47 3.94
C ALA A 59 15.07 -1.96 4.94
N GLY A 60 13.91 -2.38 4.40
CA GLY A 60 12.82 -3.02 5.13
C GLY A 60 12.81 -4.55 5.02
N PRO A 61 11.77 -5.23 5.55
CA PRO A 61 11.66 -6.68 5.54
C PRO A 61 11.81 -7.32 4.15
N LYS A 62 11.28 -6.68 3.10
CA LYS A 62 11.38 -7.17 1.71
C LYS A 62 12.83 -7.15 1.21
N THR A 63 13.55 -6.06 1.47
CA THR A 63 14.97 -5.91 1.12
C THR A 63 15.82 -6.97 1.83
N PHE A 64 15.63 -7.15 3.14
CA PHE A 64 16.37 -8.17 3.90
C PHE A 64 16.05 -9.60 3.46
N ALA A 65 14.78 -9.90 3.15
CA ALA A 65 14.41 -11.22 2.62
C ALA A 65 15.10 -11.48 1.27
N ALA A 66 15.15 -10.49 0.38
CA ALA A 66 15.83 -10.61 -0.91
C ALA A 66 17.35 -10.77 -0.76
N LEU A 67 18.00 -10.08 0.19
CA LEU A 67 19.43 -10.28 0.50
C LEU A 67 19.74 -11.72 0.94
N LEU A 68 18.75 -12.43 1.48
CA LEU A 68 18.83 -13.85 1.83
C LEU A 68 18.39 -14.79 0.70
N GLY A 69 18.15 -14.28 -0.50
CA GLY A 69 17.65 -15.05 -1.65
C GLY A 69 16.18 -15.48 -1.53
N LYS A 70 15.41 -14.88 -0.61
CA LYS A 70 14.01 -15.23 -0.31
C LYS A 70 13.03 -14.17 -0.81
N ARG A 71 13.25 -13.65 -2.02
CA ARG A 71 12.32 -12.67 -2.63
C ARG A 71 10.97 -13.33 -2.89
N ASP A 72 9.92 -12.80 -2.28
CA ASP A 72 8.55 -13.27 -2.49
C ASP A 72 8.03 -12.75 -3.85
N PRO A 73 7.55 -13.62 -4.76
CA PRO A 73 6.95 -13.20 -6.03
C PRO A 73 5.64 -12.42 -5.87
N LEU A 74 4.99 -12.47 -4.70
CA LEU A 74 3.77 -11.71 -4.41
C LEU A 74 4.06 -10.23 -4.10
N HIS A 75 5.32 -9.88 -3.79
CA HIS A 75 5.70 -8.51 -3.52
C HIS A 75 5.76 -7.66 -4.79
N LEU A 76 5.40 -6.39 -4.63
CA LEU A 76 5.45 -5.40 -5.68
C LEU A 76 6.88 -5.22 -6.20
N GLY A 77 7.03 -5.20 -7.53
CA GLY A 77 8.29 -4.94 -8.20
C GLY A 77 8.30 -3.61 -8.95
N TYR A 78 9.48 -3.20 -9.39
CA TYR A 78 9.65 -1.97 -10.17
C TYR A 78 8.83 -1.98 -11.47
N ALA A 79 8.77 -3.11 -12.16
CA ALA A 79 8.01 -3.28 -13.41
C ALA A 79 6.50 -3.02 -13.23
N ASP A 80 5.94 -3.34 -12.06
CA ASP A 80 4.54 -3.05 -11.74
C ASP A 80 4.30 -1.54 -11.65
N LEU A 81 5.26 -0.80 -11.08
CA LEU A 81 5.21 0.67 -11.01
C LEU A 81 5.31 1.31 -12.40
N GLU A 82 6.17 0.77 -13.28
CA GLU A 82 6.28 1.23 -14.66
C GLU A 82 4.97 1.03 -15.44
N GLN A 83 4.35 -0.15 -15.28
CA GLN A 83 3.08 -0.45 -15.92
C GLN A 83 1.94 0.43 -15.38
N ALA A 84 1.91 0.70 -14.07
CA ALA A 84 0.97 1.63 -13.45
C ALA A 84 1.18 3.06 -13.98
N ALA A 85 2.43 3.52 -14.08
CA ALA A 85 2.78 4.85 -14.59
C ALA A 85 2.32 5.03 -16.03
N LYS A 86 2.57 4.03 -16.89
CA LYS A 86 2.08 3.99 -18.27
C LYS A 86 0.55 4.06 -18.33
N THR A 87 -0.13 3.30 -17.47
CA THR A 87 -1.60 3.22 -17.43
C THR A 87 -2.23 4.55 -16.99
N LEU A 88 -1.61 5.24 -16.04
CA LEU A 88 -2.05 6.54 -15.55
C LEU A 88 -1.59 7.69 -16.45
N GLY A 89 -0.56 7.49 -17.28
CA GLY A 89 0.05 8.54 -18.10
C GLY A 89 0.78 9.57 -17.25
N VAL A 90 1.61 9.09 -16.32
CA VAL A 90 2.41 9.90 -15.38
C VAL A 90 3.86 9.39 -15.36
N PRO A 91 4.84 10.18 -14.90
CA PRO A 91 6.21 9.68 -14.68
C PRO A 91 6.23 8.54 -13.64
N VAL A 92 7.14 7.56 -13.80
CA VAL A 92 7.31 6.47 -12.83
C VAL A 92 7.60 7.01 -11.42
N ALA A 93 8.36 8.10 -11.33
CA ALA A 93 8.63 8.81 -10.08
C ALA A 93 7.36 9.23 -9.33
N ALA A 94 6.27 9.57 -10.03
CA ALA A 94 4.99 9.91 -9.39
C ALA A 94 4.33 8.67 -8.77
N VAL A 95 4.38 7.52 -9.43
CA VAL A 95 3.86 6.26 -8.88
C VAL A 95 4.73 5.76 -7.74
N GLN A 96 6.05 5.90 -7.82
CA GLN A 96 6.95 5.60 -6.71
C GLN A 96 6.65 6.46 -5.48
N ALA A 97 6.45 7.77 -5.67
CA ALA A 97 6.09 8.69 -4.58
C ALA A 97 4.77 8.30 -3.91
N VAL A 98 3.74 7.99 -4.72
CA VAL A 98 2.45 7.50 -4.20
C VAL A 98 2.62 6.16 -3.49
N ASN A 99 3.36 5.21 -4.06
CA ASN A 99 3.59 3.91 -3.42
C ASN A 99 4.29 4.06 -2.07
N GLU A 100 5.31 4.90 -1.98
CA GLU A 100 6.04 5.15 -0.73
C GLU A 100 5.14 5.78 0.35
N VAL A 101 4.30 6.75 -0.01
CA VAL A 101 3.55 7.55 0.96
C VAL A 101 2.18 6.96 1.29
N GLU A 102 1.50 6.39 0.30
CA GLU A 102 0.12 5.92 0.41
C GLU A 102 0.00 4.42 0.66
N SER A 103 1.08 3.65 0.42
CA SER A 103 1.06 2.23 0.79
C SER A 103 1.41 2.04 2.27
N LYS A 104 0.84 1.00 2.88
CA LYS A 104 1.25 0.54 4.22
C LYS A 104 2.57 -0.23 4.21
N GLY A 105 3.30 -0.27 3.09
CA GLY A 105 4.55 -1.02 2.89
C GLY A 105 4.40 -2.55 2.77
N GLN A 106 3.34 -3.13 3.34
CA GLN A 106 3.02 -4.56 3.26
C GLN A 106 1.55 -4.77 2.88
N GLY A 107 1.32 -5.50 1.78
CA GLY A 107 -0.01 -5.89 1.32
C GLY A 107 -0.53 -7.16 1.98
N PHE A 108 0.35 -7.93 2.61
CA PHE A 108 0.04 -9.20 3.27
C PHE A 108 0.57 -9.20 4.71
N LEU A 109 -0.15 -9.90 5.58
CA LEU A 109 0.25 -10.20 6.94
C LEU A 109 1.24 -11.38 6.93
N ASP A 110 1.97 -11.57 8.03
CA ASP A 110 2.92 -12.68 8.20
C ASP A 110 2.31 -14.08 7.99
N ASN A 111 0.98 -14.23 8.13
CA ASN A 111 0.26 -15.47 7.88
C ASN A 111 -0.24 -15.63 6.42
N GLY A 112 0.22 -14.77 5.50
CA GLY A 112 -0.12 -14.79 4.08
C GLY A 112 -1.49 -14.20 3.74
N LYS A 113 -2.29 -13.77 4.72
CA LYS A 113 -3.57 -13.09 4.43
C LYS A 113 -3.33 -11.67 3.99
N VAL A 114 -4.09 -11.18 3.01
CA VAL A 114 -4.08 -9.77 2.61
C VAL A 114 -4.45 -8.88 3.81
N VAL A 115 -3.78 -7.73 3.91
CA VAL A 115 -4.07 -6.70 4.91
C VAL A 115 -5.45 -6.12 4.64
N ILE A 116 -6.28 -6.06 5.68
CA ILE A 116 -7.64 -5.54 5.58
C ILE A 116 -7.98 -4.61 6.74
N LEU A 117 -8.98 -3.76 6.55
CA LEU A 117 -9.69 -3.08 7.63
C LEU A 117 -11.20 -3.20 7.37
N PHE A 118 -11.93 -3.74 8.34
CA PHE A 118 -13.38 -3.90 8.24
C PHE A 118 -14.12 -2.68 8.82
N GLU A 119 -14.95 -2.05 8.02
CA GLU A 119 -15.65 -0.81 8.37
C GLU A 119 -17.12 -1.09 8.74
N ARG A 120 -17.39 -1.25 10.05
CA ARG A 120 -18.74 -1.55 10.57
C ARG A 120 -19.84 -0.57 10.13
N HIS A 121 -19.44 0.68 9.86
CA HIS A 121 -20.33 1.74 9.41
C HIS A 121 -20.64 1.65 7.93
N VAL A 122 -19.67 1.23 7.13
CA VAL A 122 -19.90 0.89 5.72
C VAL A 122 -20.78 -0.36 5.65
N PHE A 123 -20.58 -1.34 6.55
CA PHE A 123 -21.41 -2.54 6.59
C PHE A 123 -22.88 -2.24 6.89
N HIS A 124 -23.14 -1.36 7.87
CA HIS A 124 -24.50 -0.84 8.10
C HIS A 124 -25.06 -0.19 6.83
N GLN A 125 -24.31 0.71 6.17
CA GLN A 125 -24.77 1.38 4.94
C GLN A 125 -25.05 0.39 3.79
N ARG A 126 -24.22 -0.65 3.62
CA ARG A 126 -24.43 -1.69 2.60
C ARG A 126 -25.68 -2.50 2.89
N LEU A 127 -25.90 -2.90 4.15
CA LEU A 127 -27.11 -3.61 4.57
C LEU A 127 -28.37 -2.75 4.39
N VAL A 128 -28.32 -1.44 4.69
CA VAL A 128 -29.44 -0.52 4.43
C VAL A 128 -29.74 -0.49 2.92
N LYS A 129 -28.72 -0.43 2.07
CA LYS A 129 -28.91 -0.42 0.61
C LYS A 129 -29.49 -1.75 0.08
N ALA A 130 -29.09 -2.88 0.65
CA ALA A 130 -29.49 -4.21 0.18
C ALA A 130 -30.86 -4.65 0.73
N HIS A 131 -31.13 -4.39 2.01
CA HIS A 131 -32.24 -4.96 2.77
C HIS A 131 -33.17 -3.92 3.39
N GLY A 132 -32.83 -2.64 3.32
CA GLY A 132 -33.59 -1.54 3.90
C GLY A 132 -33.21 -1.21 5.35
N GLN A 133 -33.61 -0.01 5.79
CA GLN A 133 -33.23 0.56 7.09
C GLN A 133 -33.68 -0.31 8.28
N ALA A 134 -34.92 -0.79 8.27
CA ALA A 134 -35.49 -1.53 9.39
C ALA A 134 -34.73 -2.84 9.66
N GLU A 135 -34.34 -3.57 8.61
CA GLU A 135 -33.59 -4.80 8.76
C GLU A 135 -32.14 -4.54 9.17
N ALA A 136 -31.50 -3.53 8.59
CA ALA A 136 -30.15 -3.13 9.00
C ALA A 136 -30.09 -2.72 10.48
N ASP A 137 -31.09 -2.02 10.99
CA ASP A 137 -31.17 -1.63 12.40
C ASP A 137 -31.44 -2.82 13.33
N ARG A 138 -32.28 -3.77 12.90
CA ARG A 138 -32.48 -5.05 13.61
C ARG A 138 -31.16 -5.82 13.72
N LEU A 139 -30.43 -5.96 12.61
CA LEU A 139 -29.13 -6.64 12.58
C LEU A 139 -28.07 -5.88 13.41
N ALA A 140 -28.10 -4.55 13.41
CA ALA A 140 -27.23 -3.71 14.24
C ALA A 140 -27.46 -3.91 15.74
N ALA A 141 -28.73 -4.02 16.16
CA ALA A 141 -29.06 -4.31 17.55
C ALA A 141 -28.52 -5.68 18.01
N LEU A 142 -28.54 -6.68 17.11
CA LEU A 142 -28.01 -8.02 17.39
C LEU A 142 -26.47 -8.08 17.33
N ASN A 143 -25.83 -7.24 16.50
CA ASN A 143 -24.40 -7.31 16.20
C ASN A 143 -23.70 -5.93 16.27
N PRO A 144 -23.77 -5.19 17.40
CA PRO A 144 -23.34 -3.78 17.46
C PRO A 144 -21.83 -3.55 17.25
N ASN A 145 -21.01 -4.60 17.40
CA ASN A 145 -19.58 -4.57 17.13
C ASN A 145 -19.23 -4.66 15.64
N LEU A 146 -20.13 -5.25 14.83
CA LEU A 146 -19.95 -5.47 13.40
C LEU A 146 -20.79 -4.52 12.55
N ILE A 147 -21.92 -4.06 13.07
CA ILE A 147 -22.85 -3.19 12.36
C ILE A 147 -23.14 -1.99 13.27
N ASN A 148 -22.70 -0.80 12.85
CA ASN A 148 -22.92 0.42 13.62
C ASN A 148 -22.87 1.64 12.68
N PRO A 149 -23.81 2.59 12.72
CA PRO A 149 -23.74 3.79 11.89
C PRO A 149 -22.48 4.64 12.11
N LYS A 150 -21.82 4.49 13.27
CA LYS A 150 -20.56 5.17 13.59
C LYS A 150 -19.36 4.28 13.29
N SER A 151 -18.30 4.90 12.76
CA SER A 151 -17.02 4.24 12.50
C SER A 151 -16.34 3.73 13.80
N GLY A 152 -15.28 2.94 13.67
CA GLY A 152 -14.54 2.37 14.80
C GLY A 152 -14.82 0.89 15.06
N GLY A 153 -14.46 0.44 16.27
CA GLY A 153 -14.52 -0.97 16.66
C GLY A 153 -13.43 -1.83 16.01
N TYR A 154 -12.34 -1.19 15.57
CA TYR A 154 -11.21 -1.86 14.93
C TYR A 154 -10.45 -2.74 15.93
N ALA A 155 -10.14 -3.96 15.52
CA ALA A 155 -9.23 -4.87 16.22
C ALA A 155 -7.79 -4.73 15.68
N GLY A 156 -7.65 -4.49 14.37
CA GLY A 156 -6.36 -4.33 13.70
C GLY A 156 -5.65 -5.64 13.36
N GLY A 157 -4.75 -5.58 12.37
CA GLY A 157 -3.91 -6.71 11.94
C GLY A 157 -4.74 -7.96 11.58
N ALA A 158 -4.28 -9.13 12.03
CA ALA A 158 -4.94 -10.40 11.75
C ALA A 158 -6.33 -10.54 12.38
N ALA A 159 -6.66 -9.76 13.43
CA ALA A 159 -7.95 -9.84 14.10
C ALA A 159 -9.09 -9.25 13.26
N GLU A 160 -8.80 -8.37 12.29
CA GLU A 160 -9.81 -7.87 11.34
C GLU A 160 -10.43 -9.01 10.51
N TRP A 161 -9.67 -10.07 10.24
CA TRP A 161 -10.20 -11.24 9.53
C TRP A 161 -11.29 -11.97 10.32
N GLN A 162 -11.23 -11.98 11.65
CA GLN A 162 -12.29 -12.55 12.46
C GLN A 162 -13.56 -11.72 12.35
N ARG A 163 -13.44 -10.38 12.39
CA ARG A 163 -14.57 -9.47 12.19
C ARG A 163 -15.21 -9.67 10.82
N LEU A 164 -14.41 -9.70 9.75
CA LEU A 164 -14.89 -9.94 8.40
C LEU A 164 -15.55 -11.32 8.26
N THR A 165 -14.96 -12.36 8.85
CA THR A 165 -15.50 -13.73 8.79
C THR A 165 -16.89 -13.79 9.44
N SER A 166 -17.07 -13.16 10.61
CA SER A 166 -18.38 -13.07 11.26
C SER A 166 -19.38 -12.24 10.46
N ALA A 167 -18.96 -11.11 9.88
CA ALA A 167 -19.82 -10.28 9.04
C ALA A 167 -20.31 -11.01 7.79
N ARG A 168 -19.46 -11.85 7.17
CA ARG A 168 -19.84 -12.66 6.01
C ARG A 168 -20.91 -13.71 6.31
N GLN A 169 -21.07 -14.13 7.56
CA GLN A 169 -22.18 -15.00 7.98
C GLN A 169 -23.53 -14.28 8.01
N ILE A 170 -23.52 -12.94 8.13
CA ILE A 170 -24.72 -12.11 8.11
C ILE A 170 -25.09 -11.80 6.66
N ASP A 171 -24.15 -11.24 5.92
CA ASP A 171 -24.28 -10.97 4.48
C ASP A 171 -22.89 -10.91 3.86
N GLU A 172 -22.56 -11.89 3.01
CA GLU A 172 -21.24 -12.01 2.42
C GLU A 172 -20.88 -10.83 1.50
N ALA A 173 -21.77 -10.47 0.58
CA ALA A 173 -21.48 -9.43 -0.40
C ALA A 173 -21.29 -8.07 0.30
N CYS A 174 -22.23 -7.70 1.18
CA CYS A 174 -22.14 -6.47 1.95
C CYS A 174 -20.88 -6.45 2.84
N ALA A 175 -20.48 -7.59 3.42
CA ALA A 175 -19.30 -7.65 4.28
C ALA A 175 -18.01 -7.44 3.49
N LEU A 176 -17.86 -8.08 2.33
CA LEU A 176 -16.69 -7.92 1.46
C LEU A 176 -16.60 -6.49 0.90
N GLU A 177 -17.74 -5.90 0.53
CA GLU A 177 -17.83 -4.51 0.08
C GLU A 177 -17.43 -3.50 1.18
N SER A 178 -17.62 -3.87 2.44
CA SER A 178 -17.41 -2.99 3.60
C SER A 178 -16.01 -3.08 4.18
N CYS A 179 -15.08 -3.63 3.42
CA CYS A 179 -13.71 -3.85 3.85
C CYS A 179 -12.75 -3.14 2.88
N SER A 180 -11.70 -2.52 3.41
CA SER A 180 -10.57 -2.06 2.60
C SER A 180 -9.53 -3.17 2.46
N TRP A 181 -8.83 -3.19 1.32
CA TRP A 181 -7.97 -4.31 0.95
C TRP A 181 -6.58 -3.86 0.49
N GLY A 182 -5.57 -4.61 0.93
CA GLY A 182 -4.20 -4.55 0.40
C GLY A 182 -3.43 -3.27 0.73
N LEU A 183 -2.30 -3.11 0.02
CA LEU A 183 -1.33 -2.02 0.17
C LEU A 183 -1.97 -0.64 0.24
N PHE A 184 -2.90 -0.37 -0.66
CA PHE A 184 -3.52 0.94 -0.86
C PHE A 184 -4.88 1.07 -0.17
N GLN A 185 -5.36 0.01 0.50
CA GLN A 185 -6.62 0.02 1.25
C GLN A 185 -7.83 0.46 0.41
N VAL A 186 -7.92 -0.05 -0.82
CA VAL A 186 -9.08 0.21 -1.70
C VAL A 186 -10.32 -0.46 -1.14
N MET A 187 -11.43 0.27 -1.03
CA MET A 187 -12.68 -0.24 -0.48
C MET A 187 -13.38 -1.22 -1.43
N GLY A 188 -13.86 -2.34 -0.90
CA GLY A 188 -14.50 -3.41 -1.67
C GLY A 188 -15.73 -2.96 -2.45
N TYR A 189 -16.51 -2.01 -1.94
CA TYR A 189 -17.70 -1.48 -2.64
C TYR A 189 -17.38 -0.79 -3.98
N HIS A 190 -16.11 -0.53 -4.30
CA HIS A 190 -15.71 -0.01 -5.60
C HIS A 190 -15.63 -1.08 -6.69
N TRP A 191 -15.71 -2.38 -6.37
CA TRP A 191 -15.45 -3.49 -7.30
C TRP A 191 -16.12 -3.29 -8.68
N GLN A 192 -17.39 -2.87 -8.69
CA GLN A 192 -18.15 -2.68 -9.92
C GLN A 192 -17.65 -1.49 -10.74
N ALA A 193 -17.38 -0.35 -10.09
CA ALA A 193 -16.86 0.85 -10.74
C ALA A 193 -15.44 0.62 -11.31
N LEU A 194 -14.66 -0.26 -10.65
CA LEU A 194 -13.33 -0.67 -11.10
C LEU A 194 -13.36 -1.79 -12.15
N GLY A 195 -14.54 -2.26 -12.55
CA GLY A 195 -14.72 -3.24 -13.62
C GLY A 195 -14.31 -4.67 -13.25
N TYR A 196 -14.36 -5.04 -11.96
CA TYR A 196 -14.27 -6.44 -11.55
C TYR A 196 -15.61 -7.16 -11.79
N ALA A 197 -15.57 -8.48 -11.96
CA ALA A 197 -16.78 -9.26 -12.27
C ALA A 197 -17.75 -9.35 -11.08
N SER A 198 -17.21 -9.33 -9.86
CA SER A 198 -17.93 -9.35 -8.60
C SER A 198 -17.05 -8.84 -7.47
N VAL A 199 -17.61 -8.64 -6.28
CA VAL A 199 -16.79 -8.35 -5.09
C VAL A 199 -15.88 -9.54 -4.73
N GLN A 200 -16.28 -10.77 -5.03
CA GLN A 200 -15.46 -11.97 -4.83
C GLN A 200 -14.27 -11.98 -5.79
N ASP A 201 -14.47 -11.66 -7.07
CA ASP A 201 -13.38 -11.51 -8.04
C ASP A 201 -12.39 -10.43 -7.56
N PHE A 202 -12.89 -9.25 -7.17
CA PHE A 202 -12.06 -8.21 -6.58
C PHE A 202 -11.22 -8.73 -5.39
N VAL A 203 -11.85 -9.42 -4.43
CA VAL A 203 -11.15 -9.98 -3.25
C VAL A 203 -10.12 -11.03 -3.64
N THR A 204 -10.44 -11.91 -4.61
CA THR A 204 -9.49 -12.89 -5.14
C THR A 204 -8.28 -12.21 -5.76
N ARG A 205 -8.47 -11.11 -6.50
CA ARG A 205 -7.36 -10.31 -7.04
C ARG A 205 -6.52 -9.68 -5.94
N MET A 206 -7.14 -9.10 -4.91
CA MET A 206 -6.41 -8.52 -3.77
C MET A 206 -5.56 -9.55 -3.01
N GLN A 207 -5.98 -10.81 -3.00
CA GLN A 207 -5.24 -11.92 -2.40
C GLN A 207 -4.14 -12.48 -3.32
N ALA A 208 -4.16 -12.18 -4.61
CA ALA A 208 -3.28 -12.81 -5.59
C ALA A 208 -1.87 -12.22 -5.58
N SER A 209 -1.70 -10.91 -5.44
CA SER A 209 -0.38 -10.26 -5.32
C SER A 209 -0.51 -8.78 -4.93
N GLU A 210 0.61 -8.16 -4.52
CA GLU A 210 0.67 -6.70 -4.35
C GLU A 210 0.53 -5.95 -5.68
N ALA A 211 0.91 -6.56 -6.81
CA ALA A 211 0.69 -5.99 -8.13
C ALA A 211 -0.79 -5.84 -8.47
N GLU A 212 -1.62 -6.84 -8.12
CA GLU A 212 -3.08 -6.75 -8.25
C GLU A 212 -3.67 -5.70 -7.30
N GLN A 213 -3.10 -5.54 -6.09
CA GLN A 213 -3.49 -4.48 -5.17
C GLN A 213 -3.16 -3.08 -5.72
N LEU A 214 -2.01 -2.93 -6.39
CA LEU A 214 -1.67 -1.70 -7.13
C LEU A 214 -2.63 -1.46 -8.30
N ASP A 215 -3.00 -2.49 -9.05
CA ASP A 215 -3.96 -2.38 -10.16
C ASP A 215 -5.31 -1.83 -9.68
N ALA A 216 -5.84 -2.31 -8.54
CA ALA A 216 -7.06 -1.75 -7.96
C ALA A 216 -6.92 -0.26 -7.65
N PHE A 217 -5.79 0.17 -7.09
CA PHE A 217 -5.51 1.58 -6.84
C PHE A 217 -5.44 2.39 -8.15
N VAL A 218 -4.74 1.88 -9.17
CA VAL A 218 -4.63 2.52 -10.48
C VAL A 218 -6.01 2.69 -11.12
N ARG A 219 -6.86 1.67 -11.06
CA ARG A 219 -8.25 1.74 -11.55
C ARG A 219 -9.04 2.78 -10.78
N PHE A 220 -8.89 2.84 -9.45
CA PHE A 220 -9.57 3.81 -8.61
C PHE A 220 -9.19 5.25 -8.98
N VAL A 221 -7.89 5.53 -9.16
CA VAL A 221 -7.44 6.85 -9.63
C VAL A 221 -8.04 7.19 -10.99
N LYS A 222 -8.17 6.20 -11.90
CA LYS A 222 -8.79 6.42 -13.21
C LYS A 222 -10.30 6.70 -13.14
N THR A 223 -11.01 6.16 -12.15
CA THR A 223 -12.44 6.46 -11.94
C THR A 223 -12.67 7.83 -11.32
N GLU A 224 -11.62 8.51 -10.85
CA GLU A 224 -11.68 9.81 -10.18
C GLU A 224 -10.95 10.90 -11.02
N PRO A 225 -11.63 11.57 -11.98
CA PRO A 225 -10.98 12.48 -12.91
C PRO A 225 -10.23 13.65 -12.25
N ALA A 226 -10.74 14.16 -11.13
CA ALA A 226 -10.08 15.21 -10.36
C ALA A 226 -8.77 14.71 -9.74
N LEU A 227 -8.77 13.49 -9.21
CA LEU A 227 -7.60 12.86 -8.61
C LEU A 227 -6.53 12.57 -9.67
N LEU A 228 -6.91 11.99 -10.80
CA LEU A 228 -5.99 11.74 -11.93
C LEU A 228 -5.39 13.04 -12.47
N LYS A 229 -6.19 14.09 -12.61
CA LYS A 229 -5.72 15.41 -13.06
C LYS A 229 -4.71 16.00 -12.07
N ALA A 230 -4.96 15.89 -10.77
CA ALA A 230 -4.04 16.36 -9.74
C ALA A 230 -2.71 15.60 -9.79
N LEU A 231 -2.75 14.27 -9.91
CA LEU A 231 -1.56 13.42 -10.02
C LEU A 231 -0.71 13.78 -11.25
N LYS A 232 -1.35 13.89 -12.43
CA LYS A 232 -0.67 14.28 -13.68
C LYS A 232 -0.01 15.65 -13.62
N ALA A 233 -0.64 16.58 -12.92
CA ALA A 233 -0.15 17.95 -12.78
C ALA A 233 0.83 18.14 -11.61
N GLY A 234 1.18 17.08 -10.87
CA GLY A 234 2.02 17.18 -9.67
C GLY A 234 1.40 18.02 -8.55
N LYS A 235 0.06 18.13 -8.49
CA LYS A 235 -0.66 18.91 -7.47
C LYS A 235 -0.87 18.07 -6.22
N TRP A 236 0.20 17.85 -5.46
CA TRP A 236 0.22 16.91 -4.34
C TRP A 236 -0.80 17.19 -3.23
N ALA A 237 -1.07 18.47 -2.93
CA ALA A 237 -2.11 18.84 -1.97
C ALA A 237 -3.53 18.49 -2.45
N ASP A 238 -3.84 18.72 -3.73
CA ASP A 238 -5.13 18.36 -4.32
C ASP A 238 -5.28 16.84 -4.39
N PHE A 239 -4.21 16.14 -4.76
CA PHE A 239 -4.17 14.68 -4.80
C PHE A 239 -4.39 14.08 -3.39
N ALA A 240 -3.60 14.52 -2.41
CA ALA A 240 -3.67 14.04 -1.04
C ALA A 240 -5.04 14.31 -0.41
N ARG A 241 -5.65 15.48 -0.67
CA ARG A 241 -7.02 15.78 -0.22
C ARG A 241 -8.05 14.86 -0.85
N GLY A 242 -7.93 14.58 -2.15
CA GLY A 242 -8.84 13.69 -2.86
C GLY A 242 -8.75 12.25 -2.38
N TYR A 243 -7.53 11.78 -2.07
CA TYR A 243 -7.28 10.40 -1.66
C TYR A 243 -7.47 10.16 -0.15
N ASN A 244 -6.83 10.98 0.69
CA ASN A 244 -6.81 10.84 2.16
C ASN A 244 -7.93 11.63 2.87
N GLY A 245 -8.71 12.41 2.11
CA GLY A 245 -9.78 13.24 2.64
C GLY A 245 -9.31 14.59 3.20
N PRO A 246 -10.23 15.39 3.77
CA PRO A 246 -9.98 16.79 4.15
C PRO A 246 -8.93 16.95 5.26
N ALA A 247 -8.65 15.89 6.04
CA ALA A 247 -7.68 15.91 7.12
C ALA A 247 -6.24 15.58 6.68
N TYR A 248 -5.97 15.39 5.38
CA TYR A 248 -4.67 14.95 4.84
C TYR A 248 -3.46 15.74 5.40
N ALA A 249 -3.59 17.06 5.54
CA ALA A 249 -2.50 17.92 5.97
C ALA A 249 -2.00 17.61 7.39
N ARG A 250 -2.85 17.03 8.27
CA ARG A 250 -2.44 16.63 9.63
C ARG A 250 -1.33 15.58 9.63
N ASN A 251 -1.30 14.74 8.58
CA ASN A 251 -0.31 13.67 8.41
C ASN A 251 0.77 14.02 7.37
N LEU A 252 0.77 15.26 6.88
CA LEU A 252 1.73 15.80 5.89
C LEU A 252 1.80 15.00 4.59
N TYR A 253 0.67 14.41 4.15
CA TYR A 253 0.63 13.58 2.94
C TYR A 253 1.14 14.32 1.70
N ASP A 254 0.73 15.57 1.54
CA ASP A 254 1.15 16.46 0.46
C ASP A 254 2.65 16.69 0.43
N VAL A 255 3.23 17.10 1.57
CA VAL A 255 4.67 17.38 1.68
C VAL A 255 5.49 16.10 1.48
N LYS A 256 5.01 14.96 1.99
CA LYS A 256 5.68 13.66 1.80
C LYS A 256 5.67 13.25 0.33
N LEU A 257 4.53 13.36 -0.36
CA LEU A 257 4.40 13.07 -1.78
C LEU A 257 5.32 13.95 -2.62
N GLU A 258 5.33 15.26 -2.35
CA GLU A 258 6.18 16.22 -3.06
C GLU A 258 7.67 15.88 -2.91
N ARG A 259 8.11 15.62 -1.67
CA ARG A 259 9.52 15.25 -1.38
C ARG A 259 9.90 13.93 -2.02
N ALA A 260 9.05 12.90 -1.91
CA ALA A 260 9.30 11.60 -2.52
C ALA A 260 9.38 11.74 -4.05
N PHE A 261 8.47 12.49 -4.67
CA PHE A 261 8.50 12.74 -6.11
C PHE A 261 9.79 13.45 -6.56
N ALA A 262 10.23 14.48 -5.83
CA ALA A 262 11.48 15.18 -6.13
C ALA A 262 12.69 14.23 -6.06
N ARG A 263 12.75 13.39 -5.01
CA ARG A 263 13.81 12.39 -4.82
C ARG A 263 13.88 11.40 -5.99
N TYR A 264 12.74 10.79 -6.36
CA TYR A 264 12.70 9.85 -7.48
C TYR A 264 12.97 10.51 -8.84
N SER A 265 12.55 11.77 -9.03
CA SER A 265 12.80 12.51 -10.27
C SER A 265 14.30 12.83 -10.45
N ALA A 266 14.98 13.21 -9.37
CA ALA A 266 16.42 13.43 -9.37
C ALA A 266 17.19 12.13 -9.68
N ALA A 267 16.80 11.02 -9.02
CA ALA A 267 17.41 9.70 -9.25
C ALA A 267 17.21 9.19 -10.68
N ALA A 268 16.07 9.46 -11.31
CA ALA A 268 15.84 9.13 -12.72
C ALA A 268 16.75 9.96 -13.65
N SER A 269 16.84 11.27 -13.41
CA SER A 269 17.64 12.19 -14.24
C SER A 269 19.14 11.87 -14.17
N ALA A 270 19.65 11.48 -12.99
CA ALA A 270 21.05 11.10 -12.81
C ALA A 270 21.44 9.84 -13.59
N LYS A 271 20.49 8.93 -13.84
CA LYS A 271 20.71 7.73 -14.64
C LYS A 271 20.75 8.01 -16.14
N ASP A 272 19.89 8.90 -16.63
CA ASP A 272 19.88 9.26 -18.05
C ASP A 272 21.17 10.00 -18.47
N ALA A 273 21.90 10.55 -17.50
CA ALA A 273 23.16 11.28 -17.71
C ALA A 273 24.44 10.42 -17.57
N ALA A 274 24.33 9.17 -17.11
CA ALA A 274 25.45 8.26 -16.84
C ALA A 274 25.56 7.16 -17.91
#